data_AF-A0A5E4IKC8-F1
#
_entry.id   AF-A0A5E4IKC8-F1
#
_cell.length_a   1.000
_cell.length_b   1.000
_cell.length_c   1.000
_cell.angle_alpha   90.00
_cell.angle_beta   90.00
_cell.angle_gamma   90.00
#
_symmetry.space_group_name_H-M   'P 1'
#
loop_
_entity.id
_entity.type
_entity.pdbx_description
1 polymer ?
#
loop_
_entity_poly.entity_id
_entity_poly.type
_entity_poly.pdbx_seq_one_letter_code
_entity_poly.pdbx_strand_id
1 'polypeptide(L)'
;MAGSSVLKPQLPDRALEFIGSKREGLLQSELRKLLGIESSKCSKIVSKLMRSGLIKRHSVSTGGSRTYLLSLTAPRPKDPHVLNHIDTYLTEIYLLYLMRGNMN
;
A
#
# COMPACT_ATOMS: atom_id res chain seq x y z
N MET A 1 26.78 7.00 -24.07
CA MET A 1 26.42 6.40 -22.77
C MET A 1 25.03 6.88 -22.38
N ALA A 2 24.00 6.04 -22.53
CA ALA A 2 22.68 6.20 -21.88
C ALA A 2 21.86 4.92 -22.15
N GLY A 3 22.24 3.83 -21.51
CA GLY A 3 21.38 2.64 -21.44
C GLY A 3 20.36 2.84 -20.34
N SER A 4 19.24 3.49 -20.67
CA SER A 4 18.05 3.47 -19.82
C SER A 4 17.52 2.03 -19.77
N SER A 5 18.02 1.24 -18.82
CA SER A 5 17.49 -0.08 -18.52
C SER A 5 16.06 0.11 -18.01
N VAL A 6 15.09 -0.21 -18.87
CA VAL A 6 13.68 -0.31 -18.49
C VAL A 6 13.59 -1.34 -17.35
N LEU A 7 13.48 -0.85 -16.12
CA LEU A 7 13.45 -1.69 -14.93
C LEU A 7 12.17 -2.52 -14.94
N LYS A 8 12.27 -3.79 -15.36
CA LYS A 8 11.22 -4.77 -15.06
C LYS A 8 11.11 -4.84 -13.53
N PRO A 9 9.91 -4.58 -12.96
CA PRO A 9 9.75 -4.62 -11.51
C PRO A 9 10.10 -6.02 -11.01
N GLN A 10 10.91 -6.09 -9.95
CA GLN A 10 11.29 -7.38 -9.39
C GLN A 10 10.07 -8.03 -8.75
N LEU A 11 10.10 -9.36 -8.59
CA LEU A 11 9.00 -10.12 -7.96
C LEU A 11 8.51 -9.52 -6.62
N PRO A 12 9.37 -9.02 -5.71
CA PRO A 12 8.92 -8.37 -4.48
C PRO A 12 8.15 -7.05 -4.71
N ASP A 13 8.53 -6.27 -5.71
CA ASP A 13 7.88 -5.00 -6.04
C ASP A 13 6.47 -5.27 -6.57
N ARG A 14 6.35 -6.23 -7.50
CA ARG A 14 5.04 -6.70 -8.00
C ARG A 14 4.18 -7.27 -6.87
N ALA A 15 4.78 -7.98 -5.91
CA ALA A 15 4.04 -8.49 -4.76
C ALA A 15 3.46 -7.36 -3.90
N LEU A 16 4.23 -6.28 -3.66
CA LEU A 16 3.75 -5.10 -2.93
C LEU A 16 2.63 -4.37 -3.69
N GLU A 17 2.72 -4.28 -5.00
CA GLU A 17 1.65 -3.71 -5.84
C GLU A 17 0.35 -4.50 -5.69
N PHE A 18 0.40 -5.83 -5.80
CA PHE A 18 -0.79 -6.68 -5.63
C PHE A 18 -1.36 -6.62 -4.21
N ILE A 19 -0.52 -6.58 -3.18
CA ILE A 19 -0.99 -6.45 -1.79
C ILE A 19 -1.61 -5.06 -1.58
N GLY A 20 -1.04 -4.02 -2.17
CA GLY A 20 -1.52 -2.64 -2.05
C GLY A 20 -2.76 -2.32 -2.88
N SER A 21 -3.09 -3.12 -3.90
CA SER A 21 -4.27 -2.88 -4.74
C SER A 21 -5.59 -3.27 -4.07
N LYS A 22 -5.56 -4.11 -3.02
CA LYS A 22 -6.75 -4.52 -2.26
C LYS A 22 -6.76 -3.88 -0.86
N ARG A 23 -7.79 -3.08 -0.58
CA ARG A 23 -7.97 -2.41 0.73
C ARG A 23 -8.12 -3.39 1.89
N GLU A 24 -8.81 -4.51 1.66
CA GLU A 24 -9.09 -5.53 2.69
C GLU A 24 -7.91 -6.49 2.89
N GLY A 25 -6.86 -6.35 2.08
CA GLY A 25 -5.74 -7.27 2.03
C GLY A 25 -5.90 -8.36 0.97
N LEU A 26 -4.84 -9.14 0.79
CA LEU A 26 -4.71 -10.17 -0.23
C LEU A 26 -4.29 -11.48 0.43
N LEU A 27 -4.99 -12.58 0.13
CA LEU A 27 -4.59 -13.89 0.65
C LEU A 27 -3.24 -14.31 0.05
N GLN A 28 -2.37 -14.91 0.85
CA GLN A 28 -1.08 -15.41 0.37
C GLN A 28 -1.24 -16.48 -0.73
N SER A 29 -2.30 -17.28 -0.66
CA SER A 29 -2.66 -18.26 -1.71
C SER A 29 -3.08 -17.57 -3.03
N GLU A 30 -3.75 -16.41 -2.95
CA GLU A 30 -4.07 -15.58 -4.12
C GLU A 30 -2.83 -14.90 -4.68
N LEU A 31 -2.01 -14.30 -3.82
CA LEU A 31 -0.75 -13.67 -4.23
C LEU A 31 0.15 -14.66 -4.99
N ARG A 32 0.24 -15.91 -4.52
CA ARG A 32 0.97 -16.98 -5.20
C ARG A 32 0.46 -17.19 -6.62
N LYS A 33 -0.87 -17.28 -6.80
CA LYS A 33 -1.53 -17.47 -8.10
C LYS A 33 -1.29 -16.27 -9.02
N LEU A 34 -1.43 -15.05 -8.50
CA LEU A 34 -1.22 -13.80 -9.25
C LEU A 34 0.23 -13.63 -9.72
N LEU A 35 1.20 -14.03 -8.90
CA LEU A 35 2.61 -13.99 -9.27
C LEU A 35 3.05 -15.17 -10.14
N GLY A 36 2.25 -16.24 -10.24
CA GLY A 36 2.60 -17.45 -10.99
C GLY A 36 3.86 -18.16 -10.45
N ILE A 37 4.01 -18.22 -9.12
CA ILE A 37 5.21 -18.79 -8.47
C ILE A 37 4.87 -19.93 -7.51
N GLU A 38 5.90 -20.72 -7.20
CA GLU A 38 5.81 -21.76 -6.18
C GLU A 38 5.59 -21.21 -4.76
N SER A 39 4.95 -22.02 -3.92
CA SER A 39 4.61 -21.67 -2.53
C SER A 39 5.85 -21.26 -1.71
N SER A 40 6.96 -21.98 -1.89
CA SER A 40 8.24 -21.70 -1.20
C SER A 40 8.81 -20.35 -1.58
N LYS A 41 8.75 -19.97 -2.87
CA LYS A 41 9.20 -18.67 -3.36
C LYS A 41 8.29 -17.54 -2.87
N CYS A 42 6.98 -17.76 -2.90
CA CYS A 42 6.00 -16.81 -2.35
C CYS A 42 6.26 -16.55 -0.86
N SER A 43 6.42 -17.60 -0.06
CA SER A 43 6.73 -17.47 1.38
C SER A 43 8.02 -16.72 1.65
N LYS A 44 9.08 -16.94 0.84
CA LYS A 44 10.34 -16.19 0.97
C LYS A 44 10.15 -14.70 0.69
N ILE A 45 9.41 -14.34 -0.36
CA ILE A 45 9.10 -12.94 -0.70
C ILE A 45 8.29 -12.29 0.43
N VAL A 46 7.21 -12.93 0.87
CA VAL A 46 6.36 -12.43 1.97
C VAL A 46 7.20 -12.23 3.23
N SER A 47 8.04 -13.20 3.60
CA SER A 47 8.91 -13.10 4.78
C SER A 47 9.92 -11.95 4.65
N LYS A 48 10.47 -11.72 3.45
CA LYS A 48 11.37 -10.59 3.20
C LYS A 48 10.64 -9.26 3.39
N LEU A 49 9.46 -9.12 2.79
CA LEU A 49 8.64 -7.91 2.91
C LEU A 49 8.19 -7.63 4.36
N MET A 50 7.86 -8.69 5.11
CA MET A 50 7.55 -8.58 6.54
C MET A 50 8.75 -8.13 7.36
N ARG A 51 9.95 -8.72 7.14
CA ARG A 51 11.17 -8.31 7.83
C ARG A 51 11.57 -6.86 7.53
N SER A 52 11.28 -6.39 6.32
CA SER A 52 11.45 -4.99 5.91
C SER A 52 10.35 -4.07 6.45
N GLY A 53 9.36 -4.57 7.19
CA GLY A 53 8.28 -3.79 7.77
C GLY A 53 7.24 -3.28 6.77
N LEU A 54 7.27 -3.72 5.51
CA LEU A 54 6.41 -3.20 4.44
C LEU A 54 5.00 -3.79 4.48
N ILE A 55 4.87 -5.03 4.96
CA ILE A 55 3.60 -5.73 5.05
C ILE A 55 3.41 -6.39 6.42
N LYS A 56 2.15 -6.60 6.78
CA LYS A 56 1.71 -7.41 7.91
C LYS A 56 0.87 -8.58 7.43
N ARG A 57 0.82 -9.65 8.23
CA ARG A 57 -0.01 -10.83 7.96
C ARG A 57 -0.90 -11.17 9.15
N HIS A 58 -2.10 -11.66 8.87
CA HIS A 58 -3.03 -12.19 9.87
C HIS A 58 -3.46 -13.60 9.45
N SER A 59 -3.47 -14.57 10.39
CA SER A 59 -3.93 -15.93 10.09
C SER A 59 -5.44 -15.96 9.91
N VAL A 60 -5.90 -16.52 8.82
CA VAL A 60 -7.33 -16.67 8.50
C VAL A 60 -7.62 -18.11 8.08
N SER A 61 -8.83 -18.58 8.34
CA SER A 61 -9.33 -19.85 7.82
C SER A 61 -10.28 -19.56 6.67
N THR A 62 -9.94 -20.01 5.46
CA THR A 62 -10.78 -19.85 4.27
C THR A 62 -11.04 -21.23 3.70
N GLY A 63 -12.32 -21.63 3.63
CA GLY A 63 -12.73 -22.89 3.01
C GLY A 63 -12.11 -24.14 3.65
N GLY A 64 -11.89 -24.12 4.97
CA GLY A 64 -11.31 -25.25 5.71
C GLY A 64 -9.78 -25.33 5.70
N SER A 65 -9.08 -24.41 5.02
CA SER A 65 -7.62 -24.33 5.03
C SER A 65 -7.11 -23.06 5.71
N ARG A 66 -6.06 -23.20 6.53
CA ARG A 66 -5.38 -22.05 7.16
C ARG A 66 -4.50 -21.35 6.13
N THR A 67 -4.70 -20.04 5.98
CA THR A 67 -3.87 -19.18 5.15
C THR A 67 -3.60 -17.85 5.85
N TYR A 68 -2.94 -16.94 5.17
CA TYR A 68 -2.58 -15.63 5.69
C TYR A 68 -3.17 -14.53 4.82
N LEU A 69 -3.86 -13.58 5.45
CA LEU A 69 -4.29 -12.33 4.84
C LEU A 69 -3.16 -11.32 4.96
N LEU A 70 -2.68 -10.80 3.84
CA LEU A 70 -1.56 -9.85 3.75
C LEU A 70 -2.11 -8.44 3.55
N SER A 71 -1.55 -7.47 4.26
CA SER A 71 -1.88 -6.04 4.08
C SER A 71 -0.63 -5.18 4.24
N LEU A 72 -0.63 -3.97 3.67
CA LEU A 72 0.46 -3.03 3.86
C LEU A 72 0.53 -2.56 5.32
N THR A 73 1.75 -2.39 5.84
CA THR A 73 1.96 -1.87 7.20
C THR A 73 1.63 -0.39 7.28
N ALA A 74 2.13 0.39 6.32
CA ALA A 74 1.72 1.77 6.13
C ALA A 74 0.59 1.81 5.09
N PRO A 75 -0.52 2.54 5.34
CA PRO A 75 -1.42 2.88 4.26
C PRO A 75 -0.60 3.63 3.21
N ARG A 76 -0.61 3.18 1.95
CA ARG A 76 -0.18 4.06 0.86
C ARG A 76 -1.04 5.32 0.99
N PRO A 77 -0.46 6.53 0.92
CA PRO A 77 -1.30 7.72 0.83
C PRO A 77 -2.27 7.48 -0.33
N LYS A 78 -3.56 7.39 0.00
CA LYS A 78 -4.63 7.58 -0.98
C LYS A 78 -4.24 8.86 -1.70
N ASP A 79 -4.24 8.87 -3.04
CA ASP A 79 -3.93 10.01 -3.90
C ASP A 79 -3.41 11.26 -3.17
N PRO A 80 -2.21 11.78 -3.46
CA PRO A 80 -1.72 13.00 -2.80
C PRO A 80 -2.66 14.22 -2.90
N HIS A 81 -3.76 14.12 -3.66
CA HIS A 81 -4.85 15.09 -3.80
C HIS A 81 -6.20 14.71 -3.12
N VAL A 82 -6.32 13.58 -2.41
CA VAL A 82 -7.57 13.14 -1.72
C VAL A 82 -7.48 13.30 -0.19
N LEU A 83 -6.41 13.90 0.31
CA LEU A 83 -6.47 14.62 1.58
C LEU A 83 -6.89 16.06 1.24
N ASN A 84 -7.93 16.60 1.89
CA ASN A 84 -8.33 18.03 1.90
C ASN A 84 -9.56 18.49 1.07
N HIS A 85 -10.66 17.74 0.99
CA HIS A 85 -11.94 18.43 0.68
C HIS A 85 -12.47 19.23 1.87
N ILE A 86 -12.07 18.87 3.10
CA ILE A 86 -12.45 19.58 4.33
C ILE A 86 -11.45 20.70 4.64
N ASP A 87 -10.15 20.49 4.41
CA ASP A 87 -9.12 21.45 4.78
C ASP A 87 -9.03 22.68 3.85
N THR A 88 -9.50 22.61 2.60
CA THR A 88 -9.58 23.80 1.73
C THR A 88 -10.52 24.84 2.31
N TYR A 89 -11.73 24.46 2.72
CA TYR A 89 -12.70 25.38 3.32
C TYR A 89 -12.20 25.96 4.65
N LEU A 90 -11.59 25.12 5.50
CA LEU A 90 -11.02 25.58 6.77
C LEU A 90 -9.85 26.55 6.56
N THR A 91 -9.04 26.33 5.53
CA THR A 91 -7.93 27.24 5.17
C THR A 91 -8.45 28.57 4.64
N GLU A 92 -9.43 28.57 3.74
CA GLU A 92 -10.03 29.81 3.22
C GLU A 92 -10.68 30.65 4.34
N ILE A 93 -11.43 30.01 5.25
CA ILE A 93 -12.05 30.68 6.40
C ILE A 93 -10.97 31.28 7.31
N TYR A 94 -9.89 30.54 7.58
CA TYR A 94 -8.78 31.00 8.41
C TYR A 94 -8.00 32.17 7.77
N LEU A 95 -7.78 32.13 6.46
CA LEU A 95 -7.14 33.22 5.72
C LEU A 95 -8.01 34.49 5.73
N LEU A 96 -9.32 34.36 5.54
CA LEU A 96 -10.26 35.50 5.65
C LEU A 96 -10.27 36.12 7.05
N TYR A 97 -10.17 35.30 8.09
CA TYR A 97 -10.05 35.76 9.48
C TYR A 97 -8.75 36.56 9.70
N LEU A 98 -7.61 36.05 9.22
CA LEU A 98 -6.32 36.75 9.32
C LEU A 98 -6.28 38.05 8.51
N MET A 99 -6.94 38.10 7.35
CA MET A 99 -7.03 39.31 6.52
C MET A 99 -7.92 40.39 7.13
N ARG A 100 -9.00 40.03 7.84
CA ARG A 100 -9.86 41.00 8.56
C ARG A 100 -9.26 41.51 9.87
N GLY A 101 -8.32 40.78 10.47
CA GLY A 101 -7.63 41.17 11.71
C GLY A 101 -6.54 42.24 11.55
N ASN A 102 -6.18 42.62 10.32
CA ASN A 102 -5.12 43.62 10.02
C ASN A 102 -5.66 45.00 9.60
N MET A 103 -6.89 45.33 9.98
CA MET A 103 -7.42 46.70 9.88
C MET A 103 -7.66 47.26 11.28
N ASN A 104 -6.58 47.59 11.98
CA ASN A 104 -6.57 48.59 13.06
C ASN A 104 -5.15 49.12 13.23
#